data_AF-A0A482W6A8-F1
#
_entry.id   AF-A0A482W6A8-F1
#
_cell.length_a   1.000
_cell.length_b   1.000
_cell.length_c   1.000
_cell.angle_alpha   90.00
_cell.angle_beta   90.00
_cell.angle_gamma   90.00
#
_symmetry.space_group_name_H-M   'P 1'
#
loop_
_entity.id
_entity.type
_entity.pdbx_description
1 polymer ?
#
loop_
_entity_poly.entity_id
_entity_poly.type
_entity_poly.pdbx_seq_one_letter_code
_entity_poly.pdbx_strand_id
1 'polypeptide(L)'
;CVAHFLTVFSFPDCEQGSWESGLSYECRSLLFKALHNLIERCLLSRDFVRLGKWFVQPYEGPKKNDYTMTHLSFSLAFFVHGESSVCASVDVRQHPPVRRLTRFHLQQAQSSTSGLKVILAPYGLAGTLTGQSFKSPDLTSRFLEEWSHFYPLDKSSSLTDSSVVEVVVGGVKMKYPSCYVLVTDLDDNANSSVLNGVGVSPPNGVVKNGTSKSRRSLFS
;
A
#
# COMPACT_ATOMS: atom_id res chain seq x y z
N CYS A 1 -7.73 13.62 12.62
CA CYS A 1 -6.66 14.27 13.39
C CYS A 1 -5.32 13.86 12.78
N VAL A 2 -4.56 14.80 12.22
CA VAL A 2 -3.21 14.54 11.71
C VAL A 2 -2.27 14.77 12.87
N ALA A 3 -1.73 13.70 13.47
CA ALA A 3 -0.68 13.84 14.46
C ALA A 3 0.64 14.00 13.69
N HIS A 4 1.27 15.16 13.81
CA HIS A 4 2.58 15.43 13.23
C HIS A 4 3.59 15.48 14.37
N PHE A 5 4.38 14.42 14.52
CA PHE A 5 5.43 14.37 15.54
C PHE A 5 6.74 14.83 14.90
N LEU A 6 7.36 15.89 15.42
CA LEU A 6 8.69 16.34 15.01
C LEU A 6 9.70 15.92 16.07
N THR A 7 10.60 15.01 15.72
CA THR A 7 11.73 14.62 16.56
C THR A 7 12.98 15.31 16.02
N VAL A 8 13.67 16.08 16.87
CA VAL A 8 14.95 16.71 16.52
C VAL A 8 16.07 15.83 17.03
N PHE A 9 16.92 15.35 16.12
CA PHE A 9 18.18 14.70 16.46
C PHE A 9 19.27 15.78 16.44
N SER A 10 19.78 16.11 17.63
CA SER A 10 20.94 16.98 17.79
C SER A 10 22.16 16.12 18.11
N PHE A 11 23.22 16.27 17.33
CA PHE A 11 24.50 15.66 17.62
C PHE A 11 25.25 16.59 18.59
N PRO A 12 25.56 16.15 19.83
CA PRO A 12 26.33 16.96 20.75
C PRO A 12 27.76 17.15 20.22
N ASP A 13 28.33 18.33 20.45
CA ASP A 13 29.76 18.58 20.22
C ASP A 13 30.56 17.63 21.12
N CYS A 14 31.15 16.60 20.53
CA CYS A 14 31.95 15.62 21.24
C CYS A 14 33.40 16.13 21.33
N GLU A 15 33.77 16.67 22.48
CA GLU A 15 35.14 17.04 22.80
C GLU A 15 36.04 15.79 22.74
N GLN A 16 37.06 15.85 21.86
CA GLN A 16 38.14 14.88 21.60
C GLN A 16 37.86 13.76 20.59
N GLY A 17 37.98 14.11 19.30
CA GLY A 17 38.39 13.20 18.24
C GLY A 17 37.73 13.43 16.88
N SER A 18 38.41 14.15 15.97
CA SER A 18 38.24 14.09 14.50
C SER A 18 36.94 14.58 13.86
N TRP A 19 36.00 15.20 14.58
CA TRP A 19 34.76 15.78 13.99
C TRP A 19 34.56 17.26 14.34
N GLU A 20 35.64 17.99 14.60
CA GLU A 20 35.62 19.39 15.08
C GLU A 20 34.90 20.38 14.15
N SER A 21 34.58 19.98 12.91
CA SER A 21 33.80 20.77 11.94
C SER A 21 32.32 20.36 11.83
N GLY A 22 31.80 19.53 12.74
CA GLY A 22 30.47 18.93 12.62
C GLY A 22 30.38 17.93 11.46
N LEU A 23 29.25 17.22 11.36
CA LEU A 23 28.99 16.34 10.21
C LEU A 23 28.64 17.19 8.99
N SER A 24 29.36 17.00 7.88
CA SER A 24 29.05 17.70 6.63
C SER A 24 27.60 17.43 6.19
N TYR A 25 27.03 18.34 5.39
CA TYR A 25 25.68 18.16 4.86
C TYR A 25 25.55 16.84 4.09
N GLU A 26 26.59 16.42 3.37
CA GLU A 26 26.64 15.15 2.64
C GLU A 26 26.65 13.97 3.61
N CYS A 27 27.49 14.00 4.64
CA CYS A 27 27.53 12.94 5.66
C CYS A 27 26.19 12.79 6.38
N ARG A 28 25.57 13.90 6.79
CA ARG A 28 24.21 13.90 7.37
C ARG A 28 23.23 13.28 6.38
N SER A 29 23.19 13.75 5.15
CA SER A 29 22.29 13.25 4.11
C SER A 29 22.45 11.73 3.87
N LEU A 30 23.68 11.21 3.86
CA LEU A 30 23.94 9.78 3.69
C LEU A 30 23.52 8.95 4.91
N LEU A 31 23.81 9.43 6.12
CA LEU A 31 23.38 8.79 7.36
C LEU A 31 21.85 8.66 7.40
N PHE A 32 21.12 9.71 7.05
CA PHE A 32 19.65 9.67 7.06
C PHE A 32 19.07 8.84 5.92
N LYS A 33 19.70 8.82 4.74
CA LYS A 33 19.32 7.86 3.68
C LYS A 33 19.51 6.42 4.17
N ALA A 34 20.60 6.12 4.87
CA ALA A 34 20.84 4.80 5.44
C ALA A 34 19.81 4.47 6.54
N LEU A 35 19.51 5.43 7.43
CA LEU A 35 18.49 5.26 8.48
C LEU A 35 17.09 5.06 7.89
N HIS A 36 16.70 5.84 6.89
CA HIS A 36 15.42 5.67 6.19
C HIS A 36 15.32 4.29 5.56
N ASN A 37 16.38 3.83 4.89
CA ASN A 37 16.44 2.49 4.31
C ASN A 37 16.35 1.38 5.38
N LEU A 38 16.96 1.59 6.55
CA LEU A 38 16.88 0.66 7.67
C LEU A 38 15.46 0.59 8.25
N ILE A 39 14.82 1.74 8.46
CA ILE A 39 13.43 1.80 8.93
C ILE A 39 12.51 1.12 7.93
N GLU A 40 12.61 1.45 6.64
CA GLU A 40 11.83 0.82 5.57
C GLU A 40 12.00 -0.70 5.60
N ARG A 41 13.24 -1.20 5.66
CA ARG A 41 13.49 -2.65 5.78
C ARG A 41 12.91 -3.27 7.04
N CYS A 42 13.01 -2.59 8.19
CA CYS A 42 12.45 -3.07 9.45
C CYS A 42 10.92 -3.15 9.38
N LEU A 43 10.26 -2.16 8.78
CA LEU A 43 8.81 -2.15 8.59
C LEU A 43 8.36 -3.28 7.67
N LEU A 44 9.00 -3.43 6.51
CA LEU A 44 8.69 -4.51 5.57
C LEU A 44 8.87 -5.89 6.23
N SER A 45 9.90 -6.06 7.08
CA SER A 45 10.10 -7.32 7.83
C SER A 45 9.03 -7.62 8.89
N ARG A 46 8.20 -6.63 9.24
CA ARG A 46 7.11 -6.74 10.23
C ARG A 46 5.72 -6.67 9.56
N ASP A 47 5.63 -7.12 8.31
CA ASP A 47 4.40 -7.16 7.50
C ASP A 47 3.76 -5.80 7.19
N PHE A 48 4.50 -4.69 7.33
CA PHE A 48 4.04 -3.42 6.77
C PHE A 48 4.25 -3.41 5.26
N VAL A 49 3.30 -2.82 4.54
CA VAL A 49 3.38 -2.60 3.11
C VAL A 49 3.56 -1.11 2.85
N ARG A 50 4.47 -0.79 1.93
CA ARG A 50 4.68 0.57 1.45
C ARG A 50 3.67 0.88 0.35
N LEU A 51 2.96 2.02 0.47
CA LEU A 51 2.04 2.59 -0.52
C LEU A 51 2.43 4.04 -0.78
N GLY A 52 3.30 4.24 -1.76
CA GLY A 52 3.90 5.54 -2.07
C GLY A 52 4.82 5.98 -0.94
N LYS A 53 4.38 7.01 -0.20
CA LYS A 53 5.08 7.52 1.00
C LYS A 53 4.56 6.93 2.32
N TRP A 54 3.45 6.19 2.26
CA TRP A 54 2.76 5.67 3.43
C TRP A 54 3.20 4.25 3.73
N PHE A 55 3.37 3.93 5.00
CA PHE A 55 3.48 2.57 5.50
C PHE A 55 2.17 2.20 6.17
N VAL A 56 1.63 1.05 5.77
CA VAL A 56 0.34 0.54 6.26
C VAL A 56 0.49 -0.92 6.66
N GLN A 57 -0.21 -1.32 7.70
CA GLN A 57 -0.33 -2.74 8.03
C GLN A 57 -1.60 -3.30 7.39
N PRO A 58 -1.50 -4.30 6.50
CA PRO A 58 -2.67 -4.99 5.96
C PRO A 58 -3.50 -5.62 7.09
N TYR A 59 -4.82 -5.58 6.94
CA TYR A 59 -5.76 -6.18 7.89
C TYR A 59 -5.96 -7.67 7.60
N GLU A 60 -5.69 -8.52 8.59
CA GLU A 60 -5.84 -9.98 8.50
C GLU A 60 -7.06 -10.52 9.29
N GLY A 61 -7.91 -9.65 9.85
CA GLY A 61 -9.05 -10.06 10.69
C GLY A 61 -10.24 -10.65 9.90
N PRO A 62 -11.08 -11.50 10.52
CA PRO A 62 -12.29 -12.01 9.90
C PRO A 62 -13.27 -10.87 9.60
N LYS A 63 -13.99 -10.95 8.46
CA LYS A 63 -15.04 -9.99 8.07
C LYS A 63 -16.21 -10.02 9.07
N LYS A 64 -16.10 -9.41 10.25
CA LYS A 64 -17.24 -9.15 11.15
C LYS A 64 -16.88 -8.18 12.26
N ASN A 65 -17.67 -7.10 12.32
CA ASN A 65 -17.78 -6.12 13.40
C ASN A 65 -16.46 -5.62 14.01
N ASP A 66 -15.97 -4.49 13.49
CA ASP A 66 -15.38 -3.47 14.35
C ASP A 66 -15.52 -2.11 13.67
N TYR A 67 -16.58 -1.37 14.02
CA TYR A 67 -16.77 0.04 13.66
C TYR A 67 -15.75 0.98 14.35
N THR A 68 -14.69 0.42 14.94
CA THR A 68 -13.73 1.09 15.81
C THR A 68 -12.28 0.89 15.37
N MET A 69 -12.00 0.06 14.37
CA MET A 69 -10.62 -0.23 13.97
C MET A 69 -10.04 0.91 13.11
N THR A 70 -9.38 1.86 13.76
CA THR A 70 -8.67 2.94 13.08
C THR A 70 -7.43 2.37 12.38
N HIS A 71 -7.49 2.18 11.06
CA HIS A 71 -6.32 1.82 10.25
C HIS A 71 -5.38 3.02 10.13
N LEU A 72 -4.32 2.98 10.93
CA LEU A 72 -3.29 4.01 10.91
C LEU A 72 -2.30 3.72 9.78
N SER A 73 -2.02 4.76 9.02
CA SER A 73 -0.90 4.81 8.09
C SER A 73 0.01 5.92 8.54
N PHE A 74 1.30 5.72 8.39
CA PHE A 74 2.27 6.76 8.71
C PHE A 74 3.27 6.97 7.59
N SER A 75 3.79 8.18 7.51
CA SER A 75 4.83 8.57 6.57
C SER A 75 5.94 9.27 7.34
N LEU A 76 7.20 8.94 7.03
CA LEU A 76 8.36 9.58 7.63
C LEU A 76 8.98 10.53 6.61
N ALA A 77 9.35 11.72 7.07
CA ALA A 77 10.18 12.65 6.31
C ALA A 77 11.31 13.18 7.18
N PHE A 78 12.46 13.44 6.58
CA PHE A 78 13.65 13.93 7.27
C PHE A 78 14.09 15.24 6.63
N PHE A 79 14.44 16.21 7.46
CA PHE A 79 14.83 17.55 7.05
C PHE A 79 16.08 17.96 7.81
N VAL A 80 17.11 18.39 7.10
CA VAL A 80 18.28 18.99 7.74
C VAL A 80 17.90 20.41 8.20
N HIS A 81 18.23 20.75 9.44
CA HIS A 81 18.01 22.08 10.00
C HIS A 81 19.32 22.62 10.59
N GLY A 82 19.76 23.79 10.10
CA GLY A 82 21.01 24.38 10.53
C GLY A 82 22.24 23.50 10.23
N GLU A 83 23.28 23.67 11.03
CA GLU A 83 24.59 23.05 10.81
C GLU A 83 24.75 21.67 11.47
N SER A 84 23.96 21.38 12.51
CA SER A 84 24.15 20.18 13.35
C SER A 84 22.87 19.40 13.65
N SER A 85 21.69 19.84 13.18
CA SER A 85 20.43 19.18 13.50
C SER A 85 19.76 18.56 12.28
N VAL A 86 19.07 17.45 12.51
CA VAL A 86 18.12 16.89 11.55
C VAL A 86 16.81 16.60 12.25
N CYS A 87 15.73 17.07 11.64
CA CYS A 87 14.38 16.89 12.11
C CYS A 87 13.75 15.73 11.36
N ALA A 88 13.18 14.77 12.08
CA ALA A 88 12.32 13.74 11.52
C ALA A 88 10.87 14.11 11.83
N SER A 89 10.01 14.12 10.81
CA SER A 89 8.58 14.24 10.99
C SER A 89 7.88 12.94 10.69
N VAL A 90 6.92 12.56 11.53
CA VAL A 90 6.00 11.45 11.27
C VAL A 90 4.60 12.01 11.08
N ASP A 91 4.05 11.87 9.87
CA ASP A 91 2.64 12.16 9.56
C ASP A 91 1.84 10.87 9.80
N VAL A 92 0.87 10.89 10.70
CA VAL A 92 -0.03 9.75 10.97
C VAL A 92 -1.45 10.11 10.51
N ARG A 93 -2.01 9.25 9.64
CA ARG A 93 -3.37 9.40 9.09
C ARG A 93 -4.17 8.13 9.22
N GLN A 94 -5.48 8.30 9.23
CA GLN A 94 -6.42 7.19 9.11
C GLN A 94 -6.78 6.99 7.63
N HIS A 95 -6.39 5.86 7.04
CA HIS A 95 -6.82 5.46 5.70
C HIS A 95 -7.78 4.27 5.79
N PRO A 96 -8.54 3.96 4.72
CA PRO A 96 -9.34 2.75 4.68
C PRO A 96 -8.47 1.49 4.86
N PRO A 97 -9.02 0.42 5.46
CA PRO A 97 -8.34 -0.87 5.54
C PRO A 97 -7.94 -1.38 4.15
N VAL A 98 -6.76 -1.97 4.08
CA VAL A 98 -6.27 -2.74 2.94
C VAL A 98 -6.04 -4.18 3.37
N ARG A 99 -6.31 -5.13 2.48
CA ARG A 99 -6.16 -6.57 2.73
C ARG A 99 -5.29 -7.21 1.67
N ARG A 100 -4.59 -8.28 2.04
CA ARG A 100 -3.86 -9.09 1.06
C ARG A 100 -4.82 -9.75 0.08
N LEU A 101 -4.37 -9.91 -1.16
CA LEU A 101 -5.14 -10.61 -2.17
C LEU A 101 -5.32 -12.08 -1.77
N THR A 102 -6.53 -12.60 -1.95
CA THR A 102 -6.85 -14.02 -1.69
C THR A 102 -7.50 -14.63 -2.93
N ARG A 103 -7.61 -15.96 -2.95
CA ARG A 103 -8.30 -16.68 -4.05
C ARG A 103 -9.77 -16.26 -4.19
N PHE A 104 -10.43 -15.89 -3.09
CA PHE A 104 -11.80 -15.37 -3.12
C PHE A 104 -11.91 -14.09 -3.95
N HIS A 105 -10.98 -13.14 -3.75
CA HIS A 105 -10.94 -11.89 -4.52
C HIS A 105 -10.68 -12.12 -6.01
N LEU A 106 -9.86 -13.12 -6.36
CA LEU A 106 -9.65 -13.51 -7.76
C LEU A 106 -10.93 -14.04 -8.39
N GLN A 107 -11.66 -14.92 -7.71
CA GLN A 107 -12.94 -15.45 -8.21
C GLN A 107 -13.99 -14.33 -8.35
N GLN A 108 -14.04 -13.41 -7.38
CA GLN A 108 -14.92 -12.24 -7.44
C GLN A 108 -14.57 -11.31 -8.61
N ALA A 109 -13.29 -11.11 -8.90
CA ALA A 109 -12.86 -10.33 -10.05
C ALA A 109 -13.19 -11.02 -11.39
N GLN A 110 -13.13 -12.35 -11.46
CA GLN A 110 -13.50 -13.13 -12.65
C GLN A 110 -15.00 -13.07 -12.95
N SER A 111 -15.85 -13.06 -11.92
CA SER A 111 -17.32 -12.96 -12.10
C SER A 111 -17.79 -11.53 -12.38
N SER A 112 -16.95 -10.52 -12.09
CA SER A 112 -17.24 -9.11 -12.32
C SER A 112 -16.86 -8.69 -13.75
N THR A 113 -17.79 -8.08 -14.49
CA THR A 113 -17.51 -7.53 -15.83
C THR A 113 -16.56 -6.31 -15.78
N SER A 114 -16.50 -5.62 -14.65
CA SER A 114 -15.64 -4.45 -14.43
C SER A 114 -14.36 -4.76 -13.64
N GLY A 115 -14.14 -6.02 -13.24
CA GLY A 115 -13.06 -6.40 -12.33
C GLY A 115 -13.24 -5.88 -10.90
N LEU A 116 -12.18 -5.99 -10.09
CA LEU A 116 -12.15 -5.56 -8.67
C LEU A 116 -11.15 -4.42 -8.47
N LYS A 117 -11.51 -3.38 -7.72
CA LYS A 117 -10.59 -2.28 -7.40
C LYS A 117 -9.51 -2.71 -6.42
N VAL A 118 -8.26 -2.39 -6.76
CA VAL A 118 -7.08 -2.79 -5.99
C VAL A 118 -6.08 -1.64 -5.91
N ILE A 119 -5.17 -1.74 -4.94
CA ILE A 119 -4.02 -0.84 -4.80
C ILE A 119 -2.75 -1.68 -5.02
N LEU A 120 -1.86 -1.17 -5.86
CA LEU A 120 -0.60 -1.81 -6.19
C LEU A 120 0.54 -1.20 -5.37
N ALA A 121 1.13 -2.02 -4.51
CA ALA A 121 2.35 -1.70 -3.78
C ALA A 121 3.58 -1.93 -4.68
N PRO A 122 4.71 -1.23 -4.49
CA PRO A 122 4.99 -0.30 -3.40
C PRO A 122 4.51 1.14 -3.66
N TYR A 123 4.01 1.43 -4.86
CA TYR A 123 3.77 2.80 -5.31
C TYR A 123 2.42 3.39 -4.89
N GLY A 124 1.47 2.56 -4.44
CA GLY A 124 0.13 3.01 -4.10
C GLY A 124 -0.73 3.35 -5.33
N LEU A 125 -0.45 2.68 -6.47
CA LEU A 125 -1.18 2.91 -7.72
C LEU A 125 -2.56 2.28 -7.64
N ALA A 126 -3.58 3.01 -8.07
CA ALA A 126 -4.93 2.46 -8.21
C ALA A 126 -4.99 1.59 -9.47
N GLY A 127 -5.45 0.35 -9.30
CA GLY A 127 -5.59 -0.63 -10.37
C GLY A 127 -6.95 -1.31 -10.35
N THR A 128 -7.20 -2.12 -11.37
CA THR A 128 -8.36 -3.02 -11.44
C THR A 128 -7.87 -4.44 -11.72
N LEU A 129 -8.15 -5.36 -10.81
CA LEU A 129 -7.86 -6.78 -10.95
C LEU A 129 -8.86 -7.41 -11.93
N THR A 130 -8.36 -8.13 -12.94
CA THR A 130 -9.22 -8.77 -13.96
C THR A 130 -9.67 -10.18 -13.57
N GLY A 131 -9.06 -10.74 -12.53
CA GLY A 131 -9.28 -12.12 -12.10
C GLY A 131 -8.42 -13.15 -12.84
N GLN A 132 -7.66 -12.76 -13.87
CA GLN A 132 -6.68 -13.65 -14.50
C GLN A 132 -5.46 -13.83 -13.60
N SER A 133 -5.01 -15.08 -13.45
CA SER A 133 -3.77 -15.43 -12.74
C SER A 133 -2.94 -16.40 -13.58
N PHE A 134 -1.62 -16.19 -13.56
CA PHE A 134 -0.65 -16.94 -14.33
C PHE A 134 0.08 -17.93 -13.41
N LYS A 135 -0.07 -19.22 -13.71
CA LYS A 135 0.47 -20.34 -12.90
C LYS A 135 1.55 -21.15 -13.62
N SER A 136 2.02 -20.70 -14.79
CA SER A 136 3.13 -21.38 -15.49
C SER A 136 4.40 -21.29 -14.64
N PRO A 137 4.86 -22.39 -14.03
CA PRO A 137 5.91 -22.32 -13.00
C PRO A 137 7.20 -21.71 -13.53
N ASP A 138 7.59 -22.01 -14.77
CA ASP A 138 8.85 -21.52 -15.36
C ASP A 138 8.80 -20.03 -15.70
N LEU A 139 7.77 -19.56 -16.40
CA LEU A 139 7.66 -18.14 -16.77
C LEU A 139 7.34 -17.24 -15.56
N THR A 140 6.51 -17.75 -14.64
CA THR A 140 6.13 -17.01 -13.44
C THR A 140 7.33 -16.91 -12.48
N SER A 141 8.12 -17.97 -12.31
CA SER A 141 9.31 -17.92 -11.45
C SER A 141 10.37 -16.94 -11.97
N ARG A 142 10.64 -16.94 -13.28
CA ARG A 142 11.59 -15.98 -13.89
C ARG A 142 11.15 -14.53 -13.73
N PHE A 143 9.87 -14.26 -13.93
CA PHE A 143 9.32 -12.91 -13.70
C PHE A 143 9.45 -12.49 -12.23
N LEU A 144 9.14 -13.38 -11.29
CA LEU A 144 9.26 -13.08 -9.86
C LEU A 144 10.72 -12.93 -9.43
N GLU A 145 11.64 -13.72 -10.00
CA GLU A 145 13.08 -13.59 -9.80
C GLU A 145 13.57 -12.21 -10.26
N GLU A 146 13.19 -11.79 -11.47
CA GLU A 146 13.52 -10.46 -11.99
C GLU A 146 12.94 -9.34 -11.12
N TRP A 147 11.68 -9.46 -10.72
CA TRP A 147 11.02 -8.51 -9.81
C TRP A 147 11.75 -8.41 -8.46
N SER A 148 12.26 -9.53 -7.95
CA SER A 148 12.92 -9.61 -6.65
C SER A 148 14.20 -8.77 -6.55
N HIS A 149 14.84 -8.47 -7.69
CA HIS A 149 16.00 -7.56 -7.74
C HIS A 149 15.62 -6.12 -7.39
N PHE A 150 14.38 -5.72 -7.69
CA PHE A 150 13.88 -4.37 -7.43
C PHE A 150 13.13 -4.27 -6.11
N TYR A 151 12.35 -5.31 -5.77
CA TYR A 151 11.47 -5.31 -4.61
C TYR A 151 11.52 -6.65 -3.87
N PRO A 152 11.76 -6.66 -2.54
CA PRO A 152 11.80 -7.90 -1.77
C PRO A 152 10.51 -8.72 -1.93
N LEU A 153 10.62 -10.01 -2.20
CA LEU A 153 9.48 -10.93 -2.16
C LEU A 153 9.55 -11.73 -0.87
N ASP A 154 8.46 -11.76 -0.09
CA ASP A 154 8.38 -12.55 1.14
C ASP A 154 8.29 -14.03 0.81
N LYS A 155 9.45 -14.69 0.77
CA LYS A 155 9.58 -16.12 0.49
C LYS A 155 9.01 -17.03 1.59
N SER A 156 8.72 -16.50 2.79
CA SER A 156 8.20 -17.29 3.92
C SER A 156 6.67 -17.38 3.95
N SER A 157 5.96 -16.48 3.26
CA SER A 157 4.50 -16.47 3.26
C SER A 157 3.96 -17.45 2.22
N SER A 158 3.80 -18.71 2.62
CA SER A 158 3.12 -19.74 1.81
C SER A 158 1.67 -19.40 1.46
N LEU A 159 1.13 -18.32 2.04
CA LEU A 159 -0.26 -17.87 1.93
C LEU A 159 -0.53 -17.04 0.67
N THR A 160 0.48 -16.38 0.11
CA THR A 160 0.40 -15.80 -1.24
C THR A 160 1.10 -16.77 -2.18
N ASP A 161 0.33 -17.63 -2.85
CA ASP A 161 0.81 -18.42 -4.00
C ASP A 161 1.75 -17.52 -4.82
N SER A 162 2.96 -18.00 -5.16
CA SER A 162 3.94 -17.33 -6.04
C SER A 162 3.36 -17.11 -7.44
N SER A 163 2.33 -16.28 -7.48
CA SER A 163 1.35 -16.15 -8.53
C SER A 163 1.41 -14.73 -9.03
N VAL A 164 1.37 -14.63 -10.34
CA VAL A 164 1.32 -13.35 -11.02
C VAL A 164 -0.11 -13.18 -11.48
N VAL A 165 -0.66 -12.00 -11.25
CA VAL A 165 -2.04 -11.66 -11.60
C VAL A 165 -2.06 -10.58 -12.66
N GLU A 166 -3.11 -10.55 -13.47
CA GLU A 166 -3.31 -9.46 -14.43
C GLU A 166 -4.08 -8.32 -13.76
N VAL A 167 -3.52 -7.11 -13.87
CA VAL A 167 -4.12 -5.88 -13.39
C VAL A 167 -4.19 -4.85 -14.52
N VAL A 168 -5.18 -3.98 -14.46
CA VAL A 168 -5.37 -2.86 -15.37
C VAL A 168 -5.07 -1.56 -14.65
N VAL A 169 -4.11 -0.79 -15.15
CA VAL A 169 -3.75 0.53 -14.63
C VAL A 169 -3.82 1.51 -15.79
N GLY A 170 -4.64 2.57 -15.67
CA GLY A 170 -4.81 3.56 -16.74
C GLY A 170 -5.29 2.96 -18.09
N GLY A 171 -6.02 1.85 -18.07
CA GLY A 171 -6.49 1.15 -19.27
C GLY A 171 -5.50 0.13 -19.86
N VAL A 172 -4.27 0.05 -19.33
CA VAL A 172 -3.24 -0.89 -19.79
C VAL A 172 -3.25 -2.14 -18.91
N LYS A 173 -3.32 -3.32 -19.53
CA LYS A 173 -3.18 -4.61 -18.86
C LYS A 173 -1.71 -4.93 -18.60
N MET A 174 -1.37 -5.37 -17.40
CA MET A 174 -0.03 -5.79 -17.05
C MET A 174 -0.02 -6.90 -16.01
N LYS A 175 1.11 -7.60 -15.93
CA LYS A 175 1.39 -8.64 -14.94
C LYS A 175 1.91 -8.02 -13.65
N TYR A 176 1.44 -8.52 -12.52
CA TYR A 176 1.86 -8.04 -11.19
C TYR A 176 1.97 -9.19 -10.18
N PRO A 177 2.98 -9.20 -9.30
CA PRO A 177 3.03 -10.19 -8.20
C PRO A 177 1.82 -10.02 -7.28
N SER A 178 1.11 -11.11 -7.00
CA SER A 178 -0.12 -11.07 -6.18
C SER A 178 0.10 -10.55 -4.76
N CYS A 179 1.28 -10.79 -4.16
CA CYS A 179 1.65 -10.28 -2.84
C CYS A 179 1.77 -8.75 -2.78
N TYR A 180 1.95 -8.09 -3.93
CA TYR A 180 1.99 -6.64 -4.05
C TYR A 180 0.63 -6.04 -4.49
N VAL A 181 -0.42 -6.85 -4.59
CA VAL A 181 -1.79 -6.41 -4.88
C VAL A 181 -2.61 -6.44 -3.59
N LEU A 182 -3.14 -5.28 -3.22
CA LEU A 182 -4.00 -5.12 -2.05
C LEU A 182 -5.43 -4.82 -2.45
N VAL A 183 -6.39 -5.39 -1.73
CA VAL A 183 -7.82 -5.12 -1.89
C VAL A 183 -8.26 -4.09 -0.87
N THR A 184 -9.12 -3.16 -1.29
CA THR A 184 -9.78 -2.20 -0.40
C THR A 184 -11.25 -2.56 -0.24
N ASP A 185 -11.76 -2.54 0.98
CA ASP A 185 -13.16 -2.93 1.27
C ASP A 185 -14.20 -1.89 0.85
N LEU A 186 -13.80 -0.87 0.10
CA LEU A 186 -14.64 0.27 -0.25
C LEU A 186 -15.83 -0.10 -1.15
N ASP A 187 -15.77 -1.24 -1.86
CA ASP A 187 -16.80 -1.67 -2.81
C ASP A 187 -17.67 -2.85 -2.31
N ASP A 188 -17.35 -3.48 -1.17
CA ASP A 188 -18.16 -4.59 -0.62
C ASP A 188 -19.56 -4.11 -0.16
N ASN A 189 -19.71 -2.82 0.17
CA ASN A 189 -20.98 -2.26 0.61
C ASN A 189 -21.96 -1.93 -0.55
N ALA A 190 -21.49 -1.95 -1.80
CA ALA A 190 -22.33 -1.73 -2.98
C ALA A 190 -22.81 -3.02 -3.65
N ASN A 191 -22.12 -4.15 -3.40
CA ASN A 191 -22.43 -5.45 -4.01
C ASN A 191 -23.22 -6.39 -3.09
N SER A 192 -23.33 -6.09 -1.79
CA SER A 192 -24.15 -6.88 -0.86
C SER A 192 -25.67 -6.68 -1.05
N SER A 193 -26.10 -5.66 -1.81
CA SER A 193 -27.51 -5.39 -2.10
C SER A 193 -28.07 -6.16 -3.31
N VAL A 194 -27.26 -6.93 -4.04
CA VAL A 194 -27.71 -7.61 -5.29
C VAL A 194 -28.10 -9.08 -5.07
N LEU A 195 -27.91 -9.65 -3.87
CA LEU A 195 -28.21 -11.07 -3.60
C LEU A 195 -29.39 -11.34 -2.66
N ASN A 196 -30.14 -10.33 -2.22
CA ASN A 196 -31.40 -10.53 -1.50
C ASN A 196 -32.49 -9.63 -2.10
N GLY A 197 -33.29 -10.17 -3.02
CA GLY A 197 -34.39 -9.42 -3.62
C GLY A 197 -35.26 -10.24 -4.59
N VAL A 198 -35.85 -11.33 -4.11
CA VAL A 198 -37.05 -11.88 -4.77
C VAL A 198 -38.23 -10.97 -4.43
N GLY A 199 -38.79 -10.31 -5.44
CA GLY A 199 -40.21 -9.97 -5.50
C GLY A 199 -40.63 -8.53 -5.17
N VAL A 200 -41.32 -7.94 -6.16
CA VAL A 200 -42.39 -6.91 -6.09
C VAL A 200 -41.99 -5.45 -6.44
N SER A 201 -42.34 -5.05 -7.67
CA SER A 201 -42.56 -3.67 -8.19
C SER A 201 -43.79 -3.00 -7.51
N PRO A 202 -44.09 -1.67 -7.56
CA PRO A 202 -43.91 -0.68 -8.66
C PRO A 202 -43.58 0.78 -8.16
N PRO A 203 -43.97 1.91 -8.83
CA PRO A 203 -43.47 2.49 -10.09
C PRO A 203 -42.90 3.94 -9.98
N ASN A 204 -42.28 4.40 -11.07
CA ASN A 204 -42.03 5.80 -11.52
C ASN A 204 -41.08 6.72 -10.73
N GLY A 205 -40.05 7.22 -11.43
CA GLY A 205 -39.55 8.59 -11.21
C GLY A 205 -38.06 8.83 -11.41
N VAL A 206 -37.73 9.44 -12.55
CA VAL A 206 -36.62 10.38 -12.77
C VAL A 206 -35.20 9.81 -12.89
N VAL A 207 -34.76 9.77 -14.16
CA VAL A 207 -33.36 9.72 -14.60
C VAL A 207 -32.59 10.93 -14.05
N LYS A 208 -31.46 10.69 -13.38
CA LYS A 208 -30.35 11.66 -13.31
C LYS A 208 -29.02 10.96 -13.61
N ASN A 209 -28.52 11.24 -14.80
CA ASN A 209 -27.17 10.92 -15.26
C ASN A 209 -26.10 11.69 -14.47
N GLY A 210 -24.97 11.02 -14.25
CA GLY A 210 -23.65 11.63 -14.43
C GLY A 210 -23.02 12.31 -13.21
N THR A 211 -22.03 11.65 -12.62
CA THR A 211 -20.61 12.06 -12.76
C THR A 211 -19.73 11.04 -12.04
N SER A 212 -19.08 10.16 -12.81
CA SER A 212 -17.98 9.34 -12.30
C SER A 212 -16.79 10.27 -12.06
N LYS A 213 -16.69 10.82 -10.84
CA LYS A 213 -15.46 11.49 -10.41
C LYS A 213 -14.39 10.42 -10.33
N SER A 214 -13.43 10.48 -11.25
CA SER A 214 -12.13 9.81 -11.14
C SER A 214 -11.53 10.20 -9.79
N ARG A 215 -11.68 9.31 -8.80
CA ARG A 215 -11.13 9.52 -7.46
C ARG A 215 -9.62 9.33 -7.60
N ARG A 216 -8.87 10.42 -7.37
CA ARG A 216 -7.43 10.35 -7.10
C ARG A 216 -7.20 9.27 -6.05
N SER A 217 -6.13 8.48 -6.23
CA SER A 217 -5.73 7.45 -5.26
C SER A 217 -5.82 8.03 -3.85
N LEU A 218 -6.54 7.33 -2.96
CA LEU A 218 -6.69 7.72 -1.54
C LEU A 218 -5.34 7.84 -0.82
N PHE A 219 -4.25 7.40 -1.46
CA PHE A 219 -2.88 7.40 -0.97
C PHE A 219 -1.95 8.35 -1.77
N SER A 220 -2.50 9.20 -2.65
CA SER A 220 -1.75 10.20 -3.42
C SER A 220 -1.60 11.55 -2.72
#